data_AF-A0A8S8YEV9-F1
#
_entry.id   AF-A0A8S8YEV9-F1
#
_cell.length_a   1.000
_cell.length_b   1.000
_cell.length_c   1.000
_cell.angle_alpha   90.00
_cell.angle_beta   90.00
_cell.angle_gamma   90.00
#
_symmetry.space_group_name_H-M   'P 1'
#
loop_
_entity.id
_entity.type
_entity.pdbx_description
1 polymer ?
#
loop_
_entity_poly.entity_id
_entity_poly.type
_entity_poly.pdbx_seq_one_letter_code
_entity_poly.pdbx_strand_id
1 'polypeptide(L)'
;MDGAFGPVVEIESETWFPSAAVKSVTDSSDPAPLGFSSHVLHVRWDSLPMLLPDDDLKSVEWWNAQSATWGEWLSGKPQSVQSNSSGWTVEFDHHVAQVLPIDEDGHGRRLAQLNSKELHAAIGGVQHEGRDVILVFEKINFEPLPLDAKHLQMAGESLGRFHIACGGNIATPNDERAWNQRLEILEPRTRSATKWRAPHSADTQGTITHRNFSLEQCFIHDGNILIGRCWGGIQNAYFPKHLSCLPSEMLPLP
;
A
#
# COMPACT_ATOMS: atom_id res chain seq x y z
N MET A 1 -24.02 24.08 19.12
CA MET A 1 -23.16 24.91 18.25
C MET A 1 -22.70 23.98 17.17
N ASP A 2 -23.36 24.10 16.03
CA ASP A 2 -23.29 23.15 14.93
C ASP A 2 -21.96 23.32 14.21
N GLY A 3 -21.12 22.30 14.29
CA GLY A 3 -19.87 22.22 13.54
C GLY A 3 -20.21 22.00 12.08
N ALA A 4 -19.72 22.89 11.22
CA ALA A 4 -19.88 22.81 9.78
C ALA A 4 -19.28 21.49 9.28
N PHE A 5 -20.15 20.61 8.78
CA PHE A 5 -19.76 19.38 8.10
C PHE A 5 -19.08 19.76 6.78
N GLY A 6 -17.79 19.44 6.65
CA GLY A 6 -17.16 19.30 5.34
C GLY A 6 -17.91 18.23 4.53
N PRO A 7 -17.81 18.22 3.19
CA PRO A 7 -18.47 17.22 2.38
C PRO A 7 -18.02 15.83 2.88
N VAL A 8 -18.97 15.07 3.42
CA VAL A 8 -18.75 13.68 3.80
C VAL A 8 -18.44 12.95 2.50
N VAL A 9 -17.16 12.68 2.25
CA VAL A 9 -16.78 11.70 1.23
C VAL A 9 -17.51 10.42 1.64
N GLU A 10 -18.41 9.93 0.79
CA GLU A 10 -19.15 8.68 1.04
C GLU A 10 -18.20 7.50 0.86
N ILE A 11 -17.26 7.36 1.81
CA ILE A 11 -16.15 6.42 1.76
C ILE A 11 -16.63 4.97 1.72
N GLU A 12 -17.85 4.69 2.19
CA GLU A 12 -18.40 3.33 2.19
C GLU A 12 -18.59 2.75 0.78
N SER A 13 -18.71 3.62 -0.23
CA SER A 13 -18.82 3.25 -1.64
C SER A 13 -17.45 3.02 -2.31
N GLU A 14 -16.36 3.36 -1.63
CA GLU A 14 -15.02 3.33 -2.20
C GLU A 14 -14.45 1.91 -2.27
N THR A 15 -13.69 1.64 -3.33
CA THR A 15 -13.15 0.29 -3.57
C THR A 15 -12.07 -0.14 -2.58
N TRP A 16 -11.41 0.83 -1.93
CA TRP A 16 -10.45 0.61 -0.84
C TRP A 16 -11.08 0.62 0.55
N PHE A 17 -12.40 0.82 0.69
CA PHE A 17 -13.04 0.82 1.99
C PHE A 17 -13.44 -0.61 2.42
N PRO A 18 -12.93 -1.12 3.56
CA PRO A 18 -13.06 -2.54 3.89
C PRO A 18 -14.40 -2.87 4.55
N SER A 19 -15.50 -2.66 3.80
CA SER A 19 -16.88 -2.76 4.29
C SER A 19 -17.22 -4.05 5.04
N ALA A 20 -16.58 -5.18 4.69
CA ALA A 20 -16.78 -6.45 5.39
C ALA A 20 -16.15 -6.52 6.80
N ALA A 21 -15.11 -5.73 7.06
CA ALA A 21 -14.32 -5.76 8.29
C ALA A 21 -14.58 -4.59 9.23
N VAL A 22 -15.05 -3.45 8.69
CA VAL A 22 -15.28 -2.21 9.44
C VAL A 22 -16.46 -2.34 10.41
N LYS A 23 -16.31 -1.75 11.60
CA LYS A 23 -17.37 -1.54 12.58
C LYS A 23 -17.84 -0.09 12.58
N SER A 24 -16.91 0.85 12.51
CA SER A 24 -17.18 2.29 12.49
C SER A 24 -15.95 3.08 12.05
N VAL A 25 -16.19 4.32 11.64
CA VAL A 25 -15.17 5.36 11.49
C VAL A 25 -15.49 6.48 12.47
N THR A 26 -14.49 6.98 13.17
CA THR A 26 -14.65 8.12 14.10
C THR A 26 -13.64 9.22 13.78
N ASP A 27 -14.01 10.47 14.03
CA ASP A 27 -13.08 11.58 13.92
C ASP A 27 -11.96 11.44 14.96
N SER A 28 -10.72 11.75 14.58
CA SER A 28 -9.58 11.84 15.48
C SER A 28 -9.20 13.31 15.72
N SER A 29 -8.76 13.61 16.95
CA SER A 29 -8.11 14.88 17.27
C SER A 29 -6.62 14.90 16.95
N ASP A 30 -6.07 13.80 16.42
CA ASP A 30 -4.66 13.73 16.05
C ASP A 30 -4.35 14.74 14.94
N PRO A 31 -3.17 15.39 14.96
CA PRO A 31 -2.77 16.30 13.90
C PRO A 31 -2.84 15.61 12.54
N ALA A 32 -3.41 16.29 11.54
CA ALA A 32 -3.40 15.87 10.15
C ALA A 32 -2.49 16.80 9.32
N PRO A 33 -1.90 16.31 8.22
CA PRO A 33 -1.23 17.19 7.28
C PRO A 33 -2.23 18.14 6.61
N LEU A 34 -1.75 19.25 6.07
CA LEU A 34 -2.59 20.25 5.40
C LEU A 34 -3.38 19.61 4.25
N GLY A 35 -4.69 19.89 4.16
CA GLY A 35 -5.57 19.28 3.16
C GLY A 35 -6.12 17.91 3.55
N PHE A 36 -5.91 17.47 4.79
CA PHE A 36 -6.42 16.20 5.30
C PHE A 36 -7.11 16.36 6.64
N SER A 37 -8.07 15.47 6.89
CA SER A 37 -8.72 15.26 8.19
C SER A 37 -8.30 13.92 8.77
N SER A 38 -8.16 13.85 10.10
CA SER A 38 -7.74 12.65 10.83
C SER A 38 -8.93 11.87 11.34
N HIS A 39 -8.88 10.56 11.12
CA HIS A 39 -9.94 9.62 11.45
C HIS A 39 -9.36 8.34 12.04
N VAL A 40 -10.19 7.56 12.73
CA VAL A 40 -9.88 6.20 13.17
C VAL A 40 -10.83 5.22 12.53
N LEU A 41 -10.30 4.29 11.75
CA LEU A 41 -11.02 3.15 11.19
C LEU A 41 -11.02 2.01 12.22
N HIS A 42 -12.18 1.73 12.81
CA HIS A 42 -12.33 0.61 13.73
C HIS A 42 -12.74 -0.64 12.97
N VAL A 43 -11.88 -1.65 12.97
CA VAL A 43 -12.19 -3.00 12.44
C VAL A 43 -12.44 -3.98 13.59
N ARG A 44 -12.83 -5.22 13.28
CA ARG A 44 -13.20 -6.18 14.33
C ARG A 44 -12.08 -6.49 15.33
N TRP A 45 -10.83 -6.41 14.89
CA TRP A 45 -9.64 -6.84 15.62
C TRP A 45 -8.61 -5.73 15.88
N ASP A 46 -8.83 -4.52 15.38
CA ASP A 46 -7.87 -3.41 15.52
C ASP A 46 -8.52 -2.03 15.29
N SER A 47 -7.78 -0.95 15.52
CA SER A 47 -8.15 0.43 15.19
C SER A 47 -6.98 1.12 14.48
N LEU A 48 -7.24 1.65 13.29
CA LEU A 48 -6.21 2.11 12.38
C LEU A 48 -6.36 3.61 12.15
N PRO A 49 -5.27 4.39 12.25
CA PRO A 49 -5.33 5.80 11.93
C PRO A 49 -5.48 5.98 10.42
N MET A 50 -6.41 6.84 10.02
CA MET A 50 -6.80 7.08 8.63
C MET A 50 -6.77 8.58 8.34
N LEU A 51 -6.29 8.96 7.17
CA LEU A 51 -6.24 10.36 6.72
C LEU A 51 -7.08 10.49 5.46
N LEU A 52 -8.09 11.36 5.49
CA LEU A 52 -8.98 11.60 4.34
C LEU A 52 -8.76 13.01 3.79
N PRO A 53 -8.72 13.19 2.45
CA PRO A 53 -8.73 14.52 1.85
C PRO A 53 -9.92 15.33 2.39
N ASP A 54 -9.68 16.59 2.74
CA ASP A 54 -10.71 17.50 3.25
C ASP A 54 -11.43 18.32 2.16
N ASP A 55 -11.00 18.17 0.91
CA ASP A 55 -11.58 18.82 -0.28
C ASP A 55 -11.52 17.88 -1.51
N ASP A 56 -12.05 18.34 -2.64
CA ASP A 56 -12.08 17.60 -3.90
C ASP A 56 -10.68 17.38 -4.47
N LEU A 57 -10.32 16.11 -4.73
CA LEU A 57 -9.07 15.73 -5.39
C LEU A 57 -8.94 16.25 -6.85
N LYS A 58 -10.01 16.79 -7.44
CA LYS A 58 -9.98 17.55 -8.71
C LYS A 58 -9.66 19.04 -8.53
N SER A 59 -9.57 19.55 -7.30
CA SER A 59 -9.21 20.94 -7.03
C SER A 59 -7.72 21.18 -7.28
N VAL A 60 -7.40 22.13 -8.15
CA VAL A 60 -6.02 22.59 -8.37
C VAL A 60 -5.49 23.30 -7.11
N GLU A 61 -6.35 24.04 -6.43
CA GLU A 61 -6.04 24.79 -5.22
C GLU A 61 -5.64 23.84 -4.09
N TRP A 62 -6.36 22.73 -3.92
CA TRP A 62 -6.04 21.71 -2.91
C TRP A 62 -4.66 21.10 -3.13
N TRP A 63 -4.32 20.74 -4.37
CA TRP A 63 -3.00 20.21 -4.72
C TRP A 63 -1.87 21.23 -4.54
N ASN A 64 -2.12 22.51 -4.86
CA ASN A 64 -1.15 23.58 -4.68
C ASN A 64 -0.94 23.98 -3.21
N ALA A 65 -1.93 23.71 -2.35
CA ALA A 65 -1.84 23.99 -0.93
C ALA A 65 -0.97 22.95 -0.19
N GLN A 66 -0.75 21.76 -0.76
CA GLN A 66 0.05 20.71 -0.11
C GLN A 66 1.46 21.21 0.24
N SER A 67 1.91 20.87 1.45
CA SER A 67 3.20 21.29 1.98
C SER A 67 3.96 20.11 2.59
N ALA A 68 5.24 20.30 2.93
CA ALA A 68 6.13 19.23 3.42
C ALA A 68 6.26 18.04 2.44
N THR A 69 6.25 18.34 1.15
CA THR A 69 6.47 17.36 0.09
C THR A 69 7.93 16.89 0.09
N TRP A 70 8.17 15.67 -0.38
CA TRP A 70 9.50 15.12 -0.62
C TRP A 70 9.64 14.72 -2.09
N GLY A 71 10.87 14.72 -2.60
CA GLY A 71 11.16 14.35 -3.98
C GLY A 71 10.57 15.33 -5.01
N GLU A 72 10.22 14.81 -6.18
CA GLU A 72 9.56 15.57 -7.24
C GLU A 72 8.06 15.73 -6.97
N TRP A 73 7.54 16.92 -7.23
CA TRP A 73 6.12 17.21 -7.03
C TRP A 73 5.38 17.35 -8.36
N LEU A 74 4.06 17.26 -8.26
CA LEU A 74 3.14 17.29 -9.39
C LEU A 74 3.23 18.60 -10.16
N SER A 75 3.04 18.50 -11.48
CA SER A 75 2.92 19.64 -12.39
C SER A 75 1.62 19.53 -13.19
N GLY A 76 0.97 20.65 -13.43
CA GLY A 76 -0.27 20.71 -14.20
C GLY A 76 -1.52 20.56 -13.32
N LYS A 77 -2.64 20.20 -13.95
CA LYS A 77 -3.95 20.10 -13.29
C LYS A 77 -4.35 18.63 -13.14
N PRO A 78 -5.08 18.25 -12.09
CA PRO A 78 -5.65 16.91 -12.00
C PRO A 78 -6.65 16.71 -13.15
N GLN A 79 -6.46 15.64 -13.91
CA GLN A 79 -7.23 15.30 -15.09
C GLN A 79 -8.38 14.35 -14.76
N SER A 80 -8.10 13.35 -13.92
CA SER A 80 -9.08 12.36 -13.49
C SER A 80 -8.77 11.84 -12.10
N VAL A 81 -9.79 11.38 -11.40
CA VAL A 81 -9.71 10.75 -10.07
C VAL A 81 -10.42 9.41 -10.17
N GLN A 82 -9.75 8.34 -9.76
CA GLN A 82 -10.29 6.99 -9.77
C GLN A 82 -10.02 6.31 -8.43
N SER A 83 -11.03 5.65 -7.88
CA SER A 83 -10.88 4.76 -6.72
C SER A 83 -10.17 3.48 -7.14
N ASN A 84 -9.25 3.01 -6.32
CA ASN A 84 -8.63 1.69 -6.44
C ASN A 84 -8.57 1.01 -5.07
N SER A 85 -8.05 -0.22 -4.98
CA SER A 85 -8.06 -0.99 -3.72
C SER A 85 -7.14 -0.47 -2.60
N SER A 86 -6.40 0.61 -2.81
CA SER A 86 -5.49 1.23 -1.84
C SER A 86 -5.83 2.70 -1.54
N GLY A 87 -6.79 3.29 -2.25
CA GLY A 87 -7.12 4.71 -2.11
C GLY A 87 -7.58 5.30 -3.44
N TRP A 88 -7.07 6.48 -3.77
CA TRP A 88 -7.38 7.15 -5.03
C TRP A 88 -6.15 7.35 -5.88
N THR A 89 -6.29 7.10 -7.18
CA THR A 89 -5.33 7.52 -8.20
C THR A 89 -5.83 8.80 -8.85
N VAL A 90 -4.94 9.80 -8.93
CA VAL A 90 -5.20 11.07 -9.60
C VAL A 90 -4.20 11.23 -10.74
N GLU A 91 -4.71 11.33 -11.97
CA GLU A 91 -3.87 11.52 -13.14
C GLU A 91 -3.58 12.99 -13.39
N PHE A 92 -2.33 13.29 -13.75
CA PHE A 92 -1.86 14.57 -14.26
C PHE A 92 -1.26 14.37 -15.66
N ASP A 93 -0.76 15.45 -16.26
CA ASP A 93 -0.16 15.42 -17.60
C ASP A 93 1.04 14.48 -17.68
N HIS A 94 1.96 14.57 -16.70
CA HIS A 94 3.22 13.82 -16.66
C HIS A 94 3.36 12.93 -15.42
N HIS A 95 2.39 12.98 -14.52
CA HIS A 95 2.46 12.31 -13.23
C HIS A 95 1.17 11.56 -12.91
N VAL A 96 1.31 10.62 -11.99
CA VAL A 96 0.18 9.96 -11.34
C VAL A 96 0.39 10.08 -9.82
N ALA A 97 -0.60 10.59 -9.12
CA ALA A 97 -0.59 10.62 -7.66
C ALA A 97 -1.43 9.47 -7.10
N GLN A 98 -0.89 8.74 -6.13
CA GLN A 98 -1.62 7.77 -5.31
C GLN A 98 -1.85 8.38 -3.93
N VAL A 99 -3.10 8.67 -3.61
CA VAL A 99 -3.54 9.08 -2.27
C VAL A 99 -3.85 7.81 -1.47
N LEU A 100 -3.30 7.70 -0.27
CA LEU A 100 -3.39 6.53 0.61
C LEU A 100 -4.12 6.91 1.90
N PRO A 101 -5.39 6.51 2.06
CA PRO A 101 -6.13 6.78 3.31
C PRO A 101 -5.50 6.09 4.52
N ILE A 102 -4.91 4.92 4.28
CA ILE A 102 -4.35 4.05 5.32
C ILE A 102 -2.96 3.61 4.86
N ASP A 103 -1.98 3.82 5.71
CA ASP A 103 -0.61 3.34 5.57
C ASP A 103 -0.03 3.08 6.97
N GLU A 104 0.87 2.10 7.11
CA GLU A 104 1.43 1.72 8.41
C GLU A 104 2.73 2.45 8.73
N ASP A 105 3.62 2.55 7.75
CA ASP A 105 5.04 2.80 8.03
C ASP A 105 5.82 3.47 6.90
N GLY A 106 5.15 4.03 5.89
CA GLY A 106 5.78 4.83 4.84
C GLY A 106 6.63 3.99 3.88
N HIS A 107 6.17 2.76 3.63
CA HIS A 107 6.93 1.77 2.85
C HIS A 107 7.17 2.20 1.40
N GLY A 108 6.25 2.95 0.79
CA GLY A 108 6.40 3.46 -0.56
C GLY A 108 7.59 4.40 -0.71
N ARG A 109 7.77 5.35 0.22
CA ARG A 109 8.99 6.19 0.24
C ARG A 109 10.26 5.37 0.48
N ARG A 110 10.21 4.32 1.33
CA ARG A 110 11.36 3.44 1.54
C ARG A 110 11.74 2.68 0.27
N LEU A 111 10.75 2.20 -0.50
CA LEU A 111 10.99 1.59 -1.80
C LEU A 111 11.60 2.58 -2.80
N ALA A 112 11.16 3.83 -2.80
CA ALA A 112 11.75 4.89 -3.63
C ALA A 112 13.24 5.12 -3.32
N GLN A 113 13.61 5.15 -2.04
CA GLN A 113 14.99 5.37 -1.61
C GLN A 113 15.97 4.26 -2.05
N LEU A 114 15.47 3.07 -2.38
CA LEU A 114 16.31 1.99 -2.92
C LEU A 114 16.84 2.33 -4.33
N ASN A 115 16.19 3.24 -5.05
CA ASN A 115 16.51 3.61 -6.43
C ASN A 115 16.70 2.37 -7.35
N SER A 116 15.86 1.35 -7.14
CA SER A 116 15.93 0.10 -7.89
C SER A 116 15.37 0.28 -9.29
N LYS A 117 16.14 -0.11 -10.31
CA LYS A 117 15.72 -0.10 -11.71
C LYS A 117 14.62 -1.12 -12.04
N GLU A 118 14.40 -2.09 -11.15
CA GLU A 118 13.34 -3.09 -11.30
C GLU A 118 11.98 -2.56 -10.79
N LEU A 119 11.97 -1.44 -10.05
CA LEU A 119 10.76 -0.86 -9.49
C LEU A 119 10.32 0.37 -10.27
N HIS A 120 9.02 0.48 -10.48
CA HIS A 120 8.38 1.77 -10.72
C HIS A 120 7.95 2.36 -9.37
N ALA A 121 8.94 2.91 -8.66
CA ALA A 121 8.77 3.52 -7.35
C ALA A 121 8.35 5.00 -7.45
N ALA A 122 7.83 5.54 -6.34
CA ALA A 122 7.45 6.94 -6.27
C ALA A 122 8.68 7.85 -6.42
N ILE A 123 8.53 8.95 -7.15
CA ILE A 123 9.56 9.99 -7.33
C ILE A 123 9.40 11.14 -6.33
N GLY A 124 8.25 11.21 -5.66
CA GLY A 124 7.97 12.17 -4.60
C GLY A 124 6.69 11.85 -3.84
N GLY A 125 6.25 12.75 -2.97
CA GLY A 125 5.07 12.51 -2.14
C GLY A 125 4.92 13.42 -0.93
N VAL A 126 3.95 13.08 -0.08
CA VAL A 126 3.74 13.64 1.27
C VAL A 126 3.75 12.49 2.27
N GLN A 127 4.50 12.67 3.35
CA GLN A 127 4.46 11.79 4.50
C GLN A 127 3.99 12.54 5.74
N HIS A 128 3.23 11.86 6.58
CA HIS A 128 2.80 12.37 7.88
C HIS A 128 3.11 11.33 8.95
N GLU A 129 3.92 11.73 9.95
CA GLU A 129 4.33 10.83 11.06
C GLU A 129 4.92 9.49 10.59
N GLY A 130 5.65 9.52 9.48
CA GLY A 130 6.28 8.33 8.90
C GLY A 130 5.35 7.45 8.06
N ARG A 131 4.08 7.83 7.87
CA ARG A 131 3.13 7.17 6.96
C ARG A 131 3.07 7.88 5.61
N ASP A 132 2.96 7.13 4.53
CA ASP A 132 2.73 7.67 3.19
C ASP A 132 1.26 8.12 3.07
N VAL A 133 1.05 9.37 2.68
CA VAL A 133 -0.29 9.96 2.48
C VAL A 133 -0.54 10.20 1.00
N ILE A 134 0.48 10.72 0.31
CA ILE A 134 0.48 10.91 -1.14
C ILE A 134 1.80 10.36 -1.67
N LEU A 135 1.74 9.57 -2.73
CA LEU A 135 2.90 9.13 -3.50
C LEU A 135 2.75 9.64 -4.93
N VAL A 136 3.80 10.24 -5.48
CA VAL A 136 3.86 10.76 -6.84
C VAL A 136 4.72 9.84 -7.68
N PHE A 137 4.22 9.45 -8.84
CA PHE A 137 4.88 8.60 -9.81
C PHE A 137 4.99 9.32 -11.15
N GLU A 138 6.03 9.01 -11.91
CA GLU A 138 6.09 9.38 -13.32
C GLU A 138 4.97 8.65 -14.08
N LYS A 139 4.27 9.36 -14.97
CA LYS A 139 3.22 8.74 -15.79
C LYS A 139 3.86 7.92 -16.91
N ILE A 140 3.83 6.60 -16.75
CA ILE A 140 4.31 5.64 -17.75
C ILE A 140 3.12 4.87 -18.33
N ASN A 141 3.13 4.69 -19.65
CA ASN A 141 2.19 3.80 -20.32
C ASN A 141 2.62 2.35 -20.09
N PHE A 142 1.97 1.69 -19.14
CA PHE A 142 2.25 0.30 -18.82
C PHE A 142 1.47 -0.64 -19.72
N GLU A 143 2.18 -1.64 -20.27
CA GLU A 143 1.55 -2.81 -20.87
C GLU A 143 1.38 -3.90 -19.80
N PRO A 144 0.17 -4.47 -19.62
CA PRO A 144 -0.06 -5.55 -18.67
C PRO A 144 0.83 -6.77 -18.97
N LEU A 145 1.35 -7.43 -17.93
CA LEU A 145 2.14 -8.65 -18.07
C LEU A 145 1.32 -9.80 -18.69
N PRO A 146 1.71 -10.35 -19.85
CA PRO A 146 1.13 -11.58 -20.37
C PRO A 146 1.41 -12.77 -19.43
N LEU A 147 0.45 -13.68 -19.30
CA LEU A 147 0.57 -14.84 -18.39
C LEU A 147 1.18 -16.09 -19.06
N ASP A 148 2.04 -15.91 -20.06
CA ASP A 148 2.80 -17.01 -20.67
C ASP A 148 4.13 -17.27 -19.93
N ALA A 149 4.68 -18.46 -20.15
CA ALA A 149 5.87 -18.93 -19.43
C ALA A 149 7.07 -17.98 -19.54
N LYS A 150 7.26 -17.30 -20.68
CA LYS A 150 8.38 -16.40 -20.89
C LYS A 150 8.24 -15.16 -20.00
N HIS A 151 7.09 -14.50 -20.02
CA HIS A 151 6.88 -13.28 -19.24
C HIS A 151 6.81 -13.55 -17.73
N LEU A 152 6.26 -14.69 -17.32
CA LEU A 152 6.31 -15.13 -15.92
C LEU A 152 7.75 -15.37 -15.45
N GLN A 153 8.60 -15.98 -16.30
CA GLN A 153 10.02 -16.11 -16.00
C GLN A 153 10.68 -14.74 -15.86
N MET A 154 10.43 -13.81 -16.79
CA MET A 154 10.98 -12.45 -16.72
C MET A 154 10.56 -11.69 -15.46
N ALA A 155 9.31 -11.85 -15.02
CA ALA A 155 8.82 -11.27 -13.77
C ALA A 155 9.53 -11.86 -12.54
N GLY A 156 9.74 -13.19 -12.52
CA GLY A 156 10.51 -13.87 -11.48
C GLY A 156 11.97 -13.40 -11.43
N GLU A 157 12.60 -13.23 -12.60
CA GLU A 157 13.97 -12.71 -12.70
C GLU A 157 14.07 -11.25 -12.23
N SER A 158 13.09 -10.40 -12.57
CA SER A 158 13.02 -9.02 -12.08
C SER A 158 12.87 -8.95 -10.56
N LEU A 159 11.96 -9.75 -9.98
CA LEU A 159 11.81 -9.87 -8.53
C LEU A 159 13.10 -10.38 -7.86
N GLY A 160 13.80 -11.33 -8.48
CA GLY A 160 15.10 -11.82 -8.01
C GLY A 160 16.16 -10.72 -7.99
N ARG A 161 16.30 -9.96 -9.09
CA ARG A 161 17.24 -8.83 -9.17
C ARG A 161 16.91 -7.73 -8.16
N PHE A 162 15.62 -7.43 -7.96
CA PHE A 162 15.16 -6.52 -6.93
C PHE A 162 15.60 -6.98 -5.52
N HIS A 163 15.38 -8.24 -5.16
CA HIS A 163 15.80 -8.74 -3.84
C HIS A 163 17.32 -8.80 -3.67
N ILE A 164 18.09 -9.06 -4.73
CA ILE A 164 19.56 -8.94 -4.69
C ILE A 164 19.97 -7.50 -4.38
N ALA A 165 19.35 -6.51 -5.05
CA ALA A 165 19.61 -5.09 -4.77
C ALA A 165 19.23 -4.70 -3.34
N CYS A 166 18.12 -5.24 -2.82
CA CYS A 166 17.71 -5.00 -1.43
C CYS A 166 18.69 -5.59 -0.43
N GLY A 167 19.14 -6.83 -0.62
CA GLY A 167 20.12 -7.48 0.26
C GLY A 167 21.47 -6.74 0.31
N GLY A 168 21.85 -6.05 -0.77
CA GLY A 168 23.05 -5.21 -0.80
C GLY A 168 22.90 -3.87 -0.06
N ASN A 169 21.69 -3.36 0.11
CA ASN A 169 21.43 -2.04 0.70
C ASN A 169 20.87 -2.10 2.13
N ILE A 170 19.97 -3.05 2.39
CA ILE A 170 19.21 -3.18 3.64
C ILE A 170 19.12 -4.66 4.00
N ALA A 171 20.21 -5.19 4.56
CA ALA A 171 20.23 -6.50 5.19
C ALA A 171 19.98 -6.36 6.69
N THR A 172 18.95 -7.01 7.22
CA THR A 172 18.79 -7.20 8.66
C THR A 172 19.33 -8.56 9.07
N PRO A 173 19.88 -8.70 10.29
CA PRO A 173 20.30 -9.99 10.80
C PRO A 173 19.15 -11.02 10.76
N ASN A 174 19.52 -12.30 10.77
CA ASN A 174 18.59 -13.38 10.99
C ASN A 174 17.80 -13.12 12.29
N ASP A 175 16.47 -13.09 12.20
CA ASP A 175 15.57 -12.88 13.33
C ASP A 175 14.63 -14.07 13.58
N GLU A 176 15.11 -15.28 13.27
CA GLU A 176 14.39 -16.54 13.47
C GLU A 176 13.75 -16.63 14.87
N ARG A 177 14.46 -16.15 15.90
CA ARG A 177 13.99 -16.22 17.28
C ARG A 177 12.73 -15.38 17.49
N ALA A 178 12.70 -14.11 17.07
CA ALA A 178 11.51 -13.28 17.24
C ALA A 178 10.36 -13.77 16.35
N TRP A 179 10.67 -14.27 15.14
CA TRP A 179 9.68 -14.89 14.26
C TRP A 179 9.04 -16.12 14.90
N ASN A 180 9.83 -17.06 15.40
CA ASN A 180 9.33 -18.26 16.06
C ASN A 180 8.57 -17.93 17.35
N GLN A 181 8.98 -16.89 18.10
CA GLN A 181 8.26 -16.42 19.29
C GLN A 181 6.88 -15.84 18.93
N ARG A 182 6.78 -15.08 17.82
CA ARG A 182 5.47 -14.61 17.31
C ARG A 182 4.58 -15.78 16.90
N LEU A 183 5.14 -16.79 16.22
CA LEU A 183 4.40 -17.99 15.82
C LEU A 183 3.90 -18.79 17.03
N GLU A 184 4.68 -18.88 18.10
CA GLU A 184 4.26 -19.52 19.35
C GLU A 184 3.04 -18.84 19.98
N ILE A 185 2.89 -17.52 19.83
CA ILE A 185 1.69 -16.78 20.27
C ILE A 185 0.49 -17.04 19.34
N LEU A 186 0.73 -17.15 18.03
CA LEU A 186 -0.33 -17.33 17.02
C LEU A 186 -0.88 -18.75 16.94
N GLU A 187 -0.05 -19.77 17.16
CA GLU A 187 -0.42 -21.19 17.14
C GLU A 187 -1.65 -21.51 18.02
N PRO A 188 -1.68 -21.16 19.31
CA PRO A 188 -2.85 -21.42 20.16
C PRO A 188 -4.05 -20.57 19.75
N ARG A 189 -3.85 -19.35 19.25
CA ARG A 189 -4.94 -18.44 18.84
C ARG A 189 -5.65 -18.93 17.57
N THR A 190 -4.89 -19.49 16.64
CA THR A 190 -5.40 -20.00 15.35
C THR A 190 -5.84 -21.46 15.43
N ARG A 191 -5.62 -22.13 16.58
CA ARG A 191 -5.82 -23.59 16.74
C ARG A 191 -5.15 -24.40 15.64
N SER A 192 -4.03 -23.90 15.11
CA SER A 192 -3.31 -24.61 14.05
C SER A 192 -2.74 -25.91 14.61
N ALA A 193 -3.02 -27.03 13.94
CA ALA A 193 -2.41 -28.32 14.26
C ALA A 193 -0.95 -28.42 13.74
N THR A 194 -0.50 -27.43 12.99
CA THR A 194 0.83 -27.40 12.36
C THR A 194 1.69 -26.37 13.06
N LYS A 195 2.86 -26.81 13.56
CA LYS A 195 3.90 -25.87 13.98
C LYS A 195 4.57 -25.27 12.76
N TRP A 196 4.40 -23.98 12.57
CA TRP A 196 5.15 -23.24 11.55
C TRP A 196 6.46 -22.84 12.21
N ARG A 197 7.53 -23.53 11.86
CA ARG A 197 8.89 -23.11 12.20
C ARG A 197 9.58 -22.85 10.88
N ALA A 198 10.15 -21.68 10.71
CA ALA A 198 10.96 -21.38 9.56
C ALA A 198 12.39 -21.84 9.90
N PRO A 199 12.91 -22.95 9.32
CA PRO A 199 14.30 -23.31 9.50
C PRO A 199 15.14 -22.28 8.74
N HIS A 200 15.65 -21.29 9.46
CA HIS A 200 16.56 -20.34 8.89
C HIS A 200 17.98 -20.89 9.01
N SER A 201 18.74 -20.88 7.92
CA SER A 201 20.19 -21.08 8.03
C SER A 201 20.79 -19.89 8.78
N ALA A 202 21.97 -20.06 9.39
CA ALA A 202 22.74 -18.95 9.94
C ALA A 202 22.99 -17.83 8.90
N ASP A 203 23.03 -18.21 7.62
CA ASP A 203 23.23 -17.30 6.49
C ASP A 203 21.94 -16.61 5.99
N THR A 204 20.78 -16.94 6.56
CA THR A 204 19.52 -16.29 6.16
C THR A 204 19.51 -14.85 6.62
N GLN A 205 19.47 -13.92 5.66
CA GLN A 205 19.34 -12.50 5.94
C GLN A 205 17.92 -12.02 5.69
N GLY A 206 17.42 -11.17 6.58
CA GLY A 206 16.21 -10.41 6.31
C GLY A 206 16.52 -9.28 5.34
N THR A 207 15.55 -8.95 4.48
CA THR A 207 15.66 -7.82 3.56
C THR A 207 14.34 -7.09 3.50
N ILE A 208 14.37 -5.81 3.12
CA ILE A 208 13.16 -5.15 2.65
C ILE A 208 12.60 -5.90 1.43
N THR A 209 11.27 -6.00 1.35
CA THR A 209 10.54 -6.65 0.25
C THR A 209 9.53 -5.68 -0.33
N HIS A 210 8.92 -6.02 -1.47
CA HIS A 210 7.89 -5.19 -2.09
C HIS A 210 6.63 -5.04 -1.21
N ARG A 211 6.34 -6.01 -0.34
CA ARG A 211 5.15 -6.11 0.57
C ARG A 211 3.76 -6.09 -0.08
N ASN A 212 3.65 -5.65 -1.33
CA ASN A 212 2.40 -5.65 -2.07
C ASN A 212 2.42 -6.59 -3.28
N PHE A 213 3.53 -7.31 -3.56
CA PHE A 213 3.78 -7.98 -4.84
C PHE A 213 2.65 -8.90 -5.34
N SER A 214 2.23 -8.70 -6.59
CA SER A 214 1.44 -9.64 -7.37
C SER A 214 1.78 -9.54 -8.86
N LEU A 215 1.37 -10.51 -9.69
CA LEU A 215 1.59 -10.44 -11.14
C LEU A 215 0.87 -9.24 -11.79
N GLU A 216 -0.24 -8.78 -11.19
CA GLU A 216 -0.98 -7.58 -11.65
C GLU A 216 -0.19 -6.27 -11.46
N GLN A 217 0.92 -6.33 -10.72
CA GLN A 217 1.81 -5.20 -10.49
C GLN A 217 3.06 -5.27 -11.35
N CYS A 218 3.19 -6.31 -12.17
CA CYS A 218 4.25 -6.43 -13.14
C CYS A 218 3.77 -5.84 -14.47
N PHE A 219 4.59 -5.00 -15.07
CA PHE A 219 4.28 -4.33 -16.33
C PHE A 219 5.45 -4.45 -17.28
N ILE A 220 5.16 -4.48 -18.59
CA ILE A 220 6.18 -4.37 -19.61
C ILE A 220 6.43 -2.88 -19.89
N HIS A 221 7.70 -2.51 -19.87
CA HIS A 221 8.17 -1.18 -20.25
C HIS A 221 9.55 -1.31 -20.91
N ASP A 222 9.69 -0.77 -22.13
CA ASP A 222 10.91 -0.87 -22.94
C ASP A 222 11.49 -2.30 -23.05
N GLY A 223 10.60 -3.29 -23.18
CA GLY A 223 10.97 -4.72 -23.29
C GLY A 223 11.42 -5.39 -21.98
N ASN A 224 11.41 -4.67 -20.86
CA ASN A 224 11.73 -5.18 -19.53
C ASN A 224 10.48 -5.28 -18.65
N ILE A 225 10.57 -6.05 -17.56
CA ILE A 225 9.54 -6.05 -16.52
C ILE A 225 9.88 -4.99 -15.48
N LEU A 226 8.91 -4.12 -15.19
CA LEU A 226 8.91 -3.23 -14.04
C LEU A 226 7.86 -3.69 -13.04
N ILE A 227 8.23 -3.65 -11.76
CA ILE A 227 7.33 -3.92 -10.63
C ILE A 227 6.79 -2.57 -10.14
N GLY A 228 5.51 -2.31 -10.39
CA GLY A 228 4.83 -1.10 -9.96
C GLY A 228 4.01 -1.28 -8.68
N ARG A 229 3.18 -0.28 -8.38
CA ARG A 229 2.39 -0.20 -7.14
C ARG A 229 3.23 -0.32 -5.87
N CYS A 230 4.37 0.37 -5.88
CA CYS A 230 5.36 0.41 -4.82
C CYS A 230 4.88 1.23 -3.61
N TRP A 231 3.92 0.68 -2.86
CA TRP A 231 3.43 1.19 -1.59
C TRP A 231 3.08 0.03 -0.64
N GLY A 232 2.70 0.35 0.60
CA GLY A 232 2.34 -0.63 1.62
C GLY A 232 1.29 -1.64 1.14
N GLY A 233 1.38 -2.87 1.66
CA GLY A 233 0.45 -3.95 1.37
C GLY A 233 -0.71 -4.05 2.35
N ILE A 234 -0.93 -3.05 3.21
CA ILE A 234 -1.83 -3.13 4.37
C ILE A 234 -3.27 -3.49 3.96
N GLN A 235 -3.72 -3.01 2.81
CA GLN A 235 -5.00 -3.37 2.20
C GLN A 235 -5.17 -4.90 2.06
N ASN A 236 -4.11 -5.65 1.79
CA ASN A 236 -4.20 -7.10 1.61
C ASN A 236 -4.56 -7.82 2.93
N ALA A 237 -4.37 -7.16 4.08
CA ALA A 237 -4.82 -7.67 5.38
C ALA A 237 -6.32 -7.43 5.64
N TYR A 238 -6.94 -6.46 4.95
CA TYR A 238 -8.35 -6.08 5.15
C TYR A 238 -9.27 -6.54 4.03
N PHE A 239 -8.72 -6.73 2.83
CA PHE A 239 -9.42 -7.19 1.63
C PHE A 239 -9.02 -8.61 1.29
N PRO A 240 -9.70 -9.64 1.83
CA PRO A 240 -9.62 -10.96 1.23
C PRO A 240 -10.28 -10.88 -0.16
N LYS A 241 -9.51 -10.54 -1.20
CA LYS A 241 -10.01 -10.40 -2.58
C LYS A 241 -10.58 -11.71 -3.14
N HIS A 242 -10.45 -12.83 -2.44
CA HIS A 242 -11.07 -14.10 -2.77
C HIS A 242 -11.50 -14.86 -1.52
N LEU A 243 -12.73 -14.63 -1.05
CA LEU A 243 -13.43 -15.58 -0.16
C LEU A 243 -13.81 -16.88 -0.89
N SER A 244 -13.55 -17.02 -2.20
CA SER A 244 -13.82 -18.23 -2.98
C SER A 244 -13.01 -19.46 -2.57
N CYS A 245 -12.10 -19.34 -1.60
CA CYS A 245 -11.38 -20.46 -1.00
C CYS A 245 -11.83 -20.81 0.42
N LEU A 246 -12.79 -20.07 1.00
CA LEU A 246 -13.40 -20.48 2.26
C LEU A 246 -14.54 -21.47 1.96
N PRO A 247 -14.56 -22.65 2.60
CA PRO A 247 -15.72 -23.54 2.53
C PRO A 247 -16.98 -22.75 2.88
N SER A 248 -18.07 -22.98 2.14
CA SER A 248 -19.36 -22.32 2.32
C SER A 248 -19.95 -22.43 3.74
N GLU A 249 -19.36 -23.27 4.60
CA GLU A 249 -19.73 -23.49 5.98
C GLU A 249 -19.24 -22.42 6.98
N MET A 250 -18.43 -21.44 6.54
CA MET A 250 -17.96 -20.32 7.39
C MET A 250 -18.56 -18.95 7.04
N LEU A 251 -19.59 -18.89 6.20
CA LEU A 251 -20.42 -17.69 6.09
C LEU A 251 -21.34 -17.63 7.32
N PRO A 252 -21.41 -16.50 8.06
CA PRO A 252 -22.43 -16.35 9.08
C PRO A 252 -23.80 -16.45 8.39
N LEU A 253 -24.64 -17.37 8.89
CA LEU A 253 -26.05 -17.44 8.53
C LEU A 253 -26.73 -16.09 8.83
N PRO A 254 -27.78 -15.73 8.06
CA PRO A 254 -28.40 -14.40 8.08
C PRO A 254 -28.83 -13.93 9.47
#